data_AF-I0YP28-F1
#
_entry.id   AF-I0YP28-F1
#
_cell.length_a   1.000
_cell.length_b   1.000
_cell.length_c   1.000
_cell.angle_alpha   90.00
_cell.angle_beta   90.00
_cell.angle_gamma   90.00
#
_symmetry.space_group_name_H-M   'P 1'
#
loop_
_entity.id
_entity.type
_entity.pdbx_description
1 polymer ?
#
loop_
_entity_poly.entity_id
_entity_poly.type
_entity_poly.pdbx_seq_one_letter_code
_entity_poly.pdbx_strand_id
1 'polypeptide(L)'
;MAEVGPTPKAAARACRNAIEFNSIPSVSRLVPGGYNNLKLHVKIGSPHPERVDLEECRKIFPYGQAVIEAVEGGLSCGSGIAIDELGDVTDEMVVAIAAVTVGFGDVEKSG
;
A
#
# COMPACT_ATOMS: atom_id res chain seq x y z
N MET A 1 -16.96 16.84 2.97
CA MET A 1 -15.88 16.13 2.24
C MET A 1 -14.68 16.25 3.15
N ALA A 2 -14.17 15.13 3.70
CA ALA A 2 -13.01 15.20 4.59
C ALA A 2 -11.83 15.75 3.79
N GLU A 3 -11.12 16.75 4.31
CA GLU A 3 -9.88 17.23 3.71
C GLU A 3 -8.93 16.05 3.49
N VAL A 4 -8.39 15.96 2.27
CA VAL A 4 -7.49 14.88 1.88
C VAL A 4 -6.13 15.18 2.51
N GLY A 5 -5.97 14.76 3.77
CA GLY A 5 -4.71 14.83 4.51
C GLY A 5 -3.60 13.96 3.90
N PRO A 6 -2.44 13.83 4.54
CA PRO A 6 -1.27 13.15 3.96
C PRO A 6 -1.43 11.63 3.77
N THR A 7 -2.46 11.02 4.36
CA THR A 7 -2.65 9.57 4.42
C THR A 7 -2.67 8.84 3.06
N PRO A 8 -3.42 9.26 2.02
CA PRO A 8 -3.41 8.57 0.74
C PRO A 8 -2.02 8.55 0.09
N LYS A 9 -1.32 9.69 0.12
CA LYS A 9 0.04 9.81 -0.41
C LYS A 9 1.02 8.93 0.37
N ALA A 10 0.90 8.88 1.70
CA ALA A 10 1.75 8.03 2.55
C ALA A 10 1.53 6.54 2.25
N ALA A 11 0.27 6.09 2.12
CA ALA A 11 -0.08 4.72 1.78
C ALA A 11 0.45 4.34 0.39
N ALA A 12 0.24 5.18 -0.63
CA ALA A 12 0.77 4.96 -1.97
C ALA A 12 2.31 4.85 -1.96
N ARG A 13 3.02 5.73 -1.24
CA ARG A 13 4.47 5.66 -1.09
C ARG A 13 4.92 4.36 -0.42
N ALA A 14 4.22 3.92 0.63
CA ALA A 14 4.54 2.67 1.32
C ALA A 14 4.38 1.46 0.38
N CYS A 15 3.30 1.39 -0.39
CA CYS A 15 3.09 0.32 -1.38
C CYS A 15 4.19 0.31 -2.45
N ARG A 16 4.57 1.48 -2.99
CA ARG A 16 5.66 1.59 -3.97
C ARG A 16 6.97 1.11 -3.36
N ASN A 17 7.31 1.60 -2.17
CA ASN A 17 8.55 1.26 -1.49
C ASN A 17 8.66 -0.25 -1.20
N ALA A 18 7.55 -0.91 -0.88
CA ALA A 18 7.53 -2.35 -0.62
C ALA A 18 7.92 -3.21 -1.85
N ILE A 19 7.71 -2.71 -3.08
CA ILE A 19 7.97 -3.49 -4.30
C ILE A 19 9.14 -2.96 -5.14
N GLU A 20 9.51 -1.68 -5.00
CA GLU A 20 10.47 -1.00 -5.88
C GLU A 20 11.86 -1.65 -5.93
N PHE A 21 12.31 -2.22 -4.80
CA PHE A 21 13.64 -2.81 -4.67
C PHE A 21 13.63 -4.35 -4.73
N ASN A 22 12.49 -4.95 -5.06
CA ASN A 22 12.32 -6.40 -5.13
C ASN A 22 12.06 -6.85 -6.57
N SER A 23 12.62 -8.00 -6.96
CA SER A 23 12.38 -8.59 -8.28
C SER A 23 12.15 -10.09 -8.17
N ILE A 24 11.08 -10.57 -8.80
CA ILE A 24 10.70 -11.99 -8.81
C ILE A 24 10.62 -12.47 -10.27
N PRO A 25 11.75 -12.62 -10.99
CA PRO A 25 11.75 -12.98 -12.41
C PRO A 25 11.33 -14.43 -12.65
N SER A 26 11.36 -15.28 -11.62
CA SER A 26 11.03 -16.70 -11.70
C SER A 26 9.53 -17.01 -11.66
N VAL A 27 8.65 -16.01 -11.49
CA VAL A 27 7.18 -16.21 -11.35
C VAL A 27 6.60 -17.02 -12.51
N SER A 28 7.00 -16.76 -13.74
CA SER A 28 6.53 -17.49 -14.93
C SER A 28 6.87 -18.98 -14.93
N ARG A 29 7.87 -19.40 -14.14
CA ARG A 29 8.28 -20.80 -13.98
C ARG A 29 7.64 -21.47 -12.77
N LEU A 30 7.38 -20.69 -11.72
CA LEU A 30 6.90 -21.19 -10.43
C LEU A 30 5.37 -21.19 -10.31
N VAL A 31 4.70 -20.26 -11.01
CA VAL A 31 3.24 -20.07 -10.93
C VAL A 31 2.61 -20.53 -12.25
N PRO A 32 1.71 -21.53 -12.22
CA PRO A 32 0.91 -21.89 -13.41
C PRO A 32 0.10 -20.68 -13.88
N GLY A 33 0.25 -20.30 -15.16
CA GLY A 33 -0.35 -19.06 -15.71
C GLY A 33 0.47 -17.79 -15.47
N GLY A 34 1.66 -17.92 -14.87
CA GLY A 34 2.63 -16.85 -14.68
C GLY A 34 2.10 -15.67 -13.87
N TYR A 35 2.51 -14.46 -14.24
CA TYR A 35 2.17 -13.22 -13.52
C TYR A 35 0.66 -12.95 -13.44
N ASN A 36 -0.15 -13.47 -14.37
CA ASN A 36 -1.60 -13.27 -14.37
C ASN A 36 -2.32 -14.02 -13.24
N ASN A 37 -1.73 -15.13 -12.78
CA ASN A 37 -2.26 -15.95 -11.69
C ASN A 37 -1.58 -15.67 -10.35
N LEU A 38 -0.65 -14.71 -10.32
CA LEU A 38 -0.05 -14.24 -9.08
C LEU A 38 -1.11 -13.50 -8.27
N LYS A 39 -1.30 -13.89 -7.01
CA LYS A 39 -2.18 -13.20 -6.08
C LYS A 39 -1.33 -12.37 -5.11
N LEU A 40 -1.76 -11.14 -4.87
CA LEU A 40 -1.13 -10.23 -3.93
C LEU A 40 -2.11 -9.98 -2.79
N HIS A 41 -1.65 -10.16 -1.56
CA HIS A 41 -2.33 -9.66 -0.38
C HIS A 41 -1.53 -8.50 0.18
N VAL A 42 -2.13 -7.32 0.20
CA VAL A 42 -1.46 -6.08 0.61
C VAL A 42 -2.15 -5.57 1.87
N LYS A 43 -1.39 -5.51 2.96
CA LYS A 43 -1.86 -4.97 4.24
C LYS A 43 -1.17 -3.64 4.51
N ILE A 44 -1.97 -2.58 4.64
CA ILE A 44 -1.49 -1.22 4.86
C ILE A 44 -1.80 -0.81 6.30
N GLY A 45 -0.78 -0.60 7.12
CA GLY A 45 -0.91 -0.01 8.44
C GLY A 45 -0.83 1.51 8.35
N SER A 46 -1.88 2.21 8.78
CA SER A 46 -1.94 3.67 8.79
C SER A 46 -2.69 4.19 10.03
N PRO A 47 -2.38 5.39 10.55
CA PRO A 47 -3.13 6.00 11.65
C PRO A 47 -4.58 6.31 11.30
N HIS A 48 -4.87 6.54 10.00
CA HIS A 48 -6.22 6.85 9.50
C HIS A 48 -6.58 5.89 8.36
N PRO A 49 -6.78 4.58 8.64
CA PRO A 49 -6.99 3.56 7.61
C PRO A 49 -8.21 3.86 6.72
N GLU A 50 -9.23 4.53 7.25
CA GLU A 50 -10.43 4.96 6.52
C GLU A 50 -10.17 6.05 5.48
N ARG A 51 -9.02 6.74 5.56
CA ARG A 51 -8.60 7.78 4.61
C ARG A 51 -7.64 7.25 3.55
N VAL A 52 -7.34 5.96 3.52
CA VAL A 52 -6.47 5.36 2.51
C VAL A 52 -7.23 5.23 1.18
N ASP A 53 -6.66 5.73 0.10
CA ASP A 53 -7.15 5.48 -1.26
C ASP A 53 -6.69 4.10 -1.74
N LEU A 54 -7.55 3.09 -1.56
CA LEU A 54 -7.27 1.71 -1.96
C LEU A 54 -7.13 1.55 -3.48
N GLU A 55 -7.80 2.38 -4.29
CA GLU A 55 -7.70 2.31 -5.76
C GLU A 55 -6.37 2.90 -6.24
N GLU A 56 -5.91 4.00 -5.64
CA GLU A 56 -4.58 4.55 -5.91
C GLU A 56 -3.50 3.54 -5.53
N CYS A 57 -3.61 2.92 -4.35
CA CYS A 57 -2.68 1.88 -3.92
C CYS A 57 -2.69 0.67 -4.88
N ARG A 58 -3.85 0.28 -5.41
CA ARG A 58 -3.97 -0.85 -6.34
C ARG A 58 -3.23 -0.62 -7.65
N LYS A 59 -3.24 0.62 -8.18
CA LYS A 59 -2.56 0.99 -9.43
C LYS A 59 -1.03 0.86 -9.36
N ILE A 60 -0.46 0.77 -8.16
CA ILE A 60 0.99 0.65 -7.96
C ILE A 60 1.49 -0.75 -8.31
N PHE A 61 0.64 -1.77 -8.17
CA PHE A 61 1.02 -3.15 -8.43
C PHE A 61 0.85 -3.47 -9.92
N PRO A 62 1.94 -3.71 -10.67
CA PRO A 62 1.88 -3.84 -12.13
C PRO A 62 1.29 -5.18 -12.60
N TYR A 63 1.25 -6.18 -11.71
CA TYR A 63 0.86 -7.55 -12.04
C TYR A 63 0.07 -8.20 -10.91
N GLY A 64 -0.68 -9.25 -11.26
CA GLY A 64 -1.42 -10.06 -10.32
C GLY A 64 -2.75 -9.47 -9.87
N GLN A 65 -3.50 -10.26 -9.11
CA GLN A 65 -4.77 -9.86 -8.51
C GLN A 65 -4.51 -9.38 -7.08
N ALA A 66 -4.58 -8.07 -6.86
CA ALA A 66 -4.28 -7.46 -5.57
C ALA A 66 -5.54 -7.27 -4.71
N VAL A 67 -5.59 -8.01 -3.60
CA VAL A 67 -6.50 -7.75 -2.48
C VAL A 67 -5.76 -6.82 -1.52
N ILE A 68 -6.36 -5.67 -1.23
CA ILE A 68 -5.74 -4.63 -0.40
C ILE A 68 -6.66 -4.33 0.77
N GLU A 69 -6.11 -4.37 1.98
CA GLU A 69 -6.77 -3.95 3.21
C GLU A 69 -5.96 -2.87 3.92
N ALA A 70 -6.66 -1.88 4.48
CA ALA A 70 -6.07 -0.89 5.37
C ALA A 70 -6.50 -1.19 6.81
N VAL A 71 -5.55 -1.16 7.72
CA VAL A 71 -5.75 -1.40 9.15
C VAL A 71 -5.08 -0.31 9.98
N GLU A 72 -5.54 -0.13 11.20
CA GLU A 72 -4.92 0.79 12.15
C GLU A 72 -3.46 0.38 12.42
N GLY A 73 -2.54 1.35 12.40
CA GLY A 73 -1.11 1.14 12.59
C GLY A 73 -0.27 2.35 12.17
N GLY A 74 0.98 2.12 11.78
CA GLY A 74 1.87 3.21 11.31
C GLY A 74 2.19 4.23 12.40
N LEU A 75 2.38 5.49 12.02
CA LEU A 75 2.66 6.60 12.94
C LEU A 75 2.05 7.91 12.42
N SER A 76 1.41 8.67 13.30
CA SER A 76 1.08 10.08 13.09
C SER A 76 1.88 10.91 14.08
N CYS A 77 2.55 11.95 13.59
CA CYS A 77 3.27 12.91 14.42
C CYS A 77 3.17 14.32 13.83
N GLY A 78 3.42 15.34 14.65
CA GLY A 78 3.46 16.72 14.15
C GLY A 78 4.75 16.98 13.36
N SER A 79 4.63 17.56 12.16
CA SER A 79 5.73 18.13 11.39
C SER A 79 6.20 19.49 11.95
N GLY A 80 5.37 20.13 12.79
CA GLY A 80 5.64 21.42 13.42
C GLY A 80 5.34 22.64 12.54
N ILE A 81 5.05 22.43 11.25
CA ILE A 81 4.60 23.46 10.31
C ILE A 81 3.85 22.80 9.15
N ALA A 82 2.71 23.37 8.75
CA ALA A 82 2.08 23.05 7.48
C ALA A 82 2.71 23.93 6.40
N ILE A 83 3.21 23.33 5.32
CA ILE A 83 3.78 24.06 4.19
C ILE A 83 2.82 23.92 2.99
N ASP A 84 1.96 24.92 2.80
CA ASP A 84 0.94 24.95 1.73
C ASP A 84 1.56 24.71 0.34
N GLU A 85 2.77 25.21 0.10
CA GLU A 85 3.52 25.06 -1.17
C GLU A 85 3.90 23.59 -1.47
N LEU A 86 4.04 22.75 -0.44
CA LEU A 86 4.26 21.31 -0.57
C LEU A 86 2.94 20.53 -0.61
N GLY A 87 1.80 21.23 -0.53
CA GLY A 87 0.46 20.67 -0.53
C GLY A 87 0.08 20.02 0.79
N ASP A 88 0.68 20.47 1.90
CA ASP A 88 0.25 20.10 3.24
C ASP A 88 -1.05 20.83 3.58
N VAL A 89 -2.00 20.13 4.16
CA VAL A 89 -3.29 20.69 4.62
C VAL A 89 -3.30 20.86 6.15
N THR A 90 -2.38 20.19 6.82
CA THR A 90 -2.24 20.10 8.27
C THR A 90 -0.76 19.99 8.63
N ASP A 91 -0.40 20.27 9.89
CA ASP A 91 0.94 19.97 10.43
C ASP A 91 1.12 18.48 10.78
N GLU A 92 0.22 17.62 10.32
CA GLU A 92 0.31 16.18 10.50
C GLU A 92 1.28 15.55 9.48
N MET A 93 2.23 14.77 9.99
CA MET A 93 3.06 13.86 9.22
C MET A 93 2.60 12.43 9.48
N VAL A 94 2.24 11.73 8.39
CA VAL A 94 1.80 10.32 8.46
C VAL A 94 2.86 9.40 7.87
N VAL A 95 3.22 8.37 8.64
CA VAL A 95 4.02 7.23 8.22
C VAL A 95 3.08 6.02 8.09
N ALA A 96 2.97 5.51 6.86
CA ALA A 96 2.27 4.26 6.58
C ALA A 96 3.26 3.12 6.35
N ILE A 97 2.85 1.90 6.69
CA ILE A 97 3.62 0.68 6.46
C ILE A 97 2.82 -0.21 5.50
N ALA A 98 3.46 -0.79 4.50
CA ALA A 98 2.82 -1.75 3.61
C ALA A 98 3.56 -3.10 3.66
N ALA A 99 2.81 -4.17 3.92
CA ALA A 99 3.27 -5.54 3.77
C ALA A 99 2.64 -6.15 2.52
N VAL A 100 3.48 -6.67 1.62
CA VAL A 100 3.03 -7.29 0.36
C VAL A 100 3.37 -8.77 0.39
N THR A 101 2.35 -9.61 0.50
CA THR A 101 2.48 -11.06 0.45
C THR A 101 2.12 -11.54 -0.95
N VAL A 102 2.96 -12.40 -1.52
CA VAL A 102 2.77 -12.99 -2.85
C VAL A 102 2.43 -14.47 -2.71
N GLY A 103 1.49 -14.95 -3.51
CA GLY A 103 1.10 -16.36 -3.52
C GLY A 103 0.39 -16.77 -4.81
N PHE A 104 0.08 -18.06 -4.92
CA PHE A 104 -0.73 -18.62 -5.99
C PHE A 104 -1.59 -19.76 -5.42
N GLY A 105 -2.78 -19.99 -5.99
CA GLY A 105 -3.77 -20.94 -5.45
C GLY A 105 -4.86 -20.26 -4.59
N ASP A 106 -5.68 -21.05 -3.90
CA ASP A 106 -6.81 -20.54 -3.11
C ASP A 106 -6.33 -19.89 -1.80
N VAL A 107 -6.73 -18.64 -1.58
CA VAL A 107 -6.32 -17.77 -0.45
C VAL A 107 -7.18 -18.04 0.78
N GLU A 108 -7.54 -19.30 1.05
CA GLU A 108 -8.34 -19.64 2.24
C GLU A 108 -7.50 -20.07 3.45
N LYS A 109 -6.17 -20.23 3.33
CA LYS A 109 -5.35 -20.82 4.42
C LYS A 109 -3.98 -20.18 4.62
N SER A 110 -3.91 -18.87 4.80
CA SER A 110 -2.70 -18.23 5.33
C SER A 110 -3.07 -17.03 6.18
N GLY A 111 -3.63 -17.33 7.36
CA GLY A 111 -3.75 -16.41 8.49
C GLY A 111 -2.78 -16.83 9.59
#